data_AF-A0A959GGR3-F1
#
_entry.id   AF-A0A959GGR3-F1
#
_cell.length_a   1.000
_cell.length_b   1.000
_cell.length_c   1.000
_cell.angle_alpha   90.00
_cell.angle_beta   90.00
_cell.angle_gamma   90.00
#
_symmetry.space_group_name_H-M   'P 1'
#
loop_
_entity.id
_entity.type
_entity.pdbx_description
1 polymer ?
#
loop_
_entity_poly.entity_id
_entity_poly.type
_entity_poly.pdbx_seq_one_letter_code
_entity_poly.pdbx_strand_id
1 'polypeptide(L)'
;MSRQPDQNIPLISPHLLWEYDLSSFDFDKSKRIVIERVIERGTLEDWREMIRYYGEEKVLLTARQSKQLSEKDKGFTEIFIHSTLLYAA
;
A
#
# COMPACT_ATOMS: atom_id res chain seq x y z
N MET A 1 17.14 20.04 -8.31
CA MET A 1 16.87 18.99 -7.30
C MET A 1 17.49 17.70 -7.75
N SER A 2 18.59 17.30 -7.13
CA SER A 2 19.24 16.02 -7.39
C SER A 2 18.48 14.93 -6.63
N ARG A 3 17.88 13.96 -7.34
CA ARG A 3 17.38 12.71 -6.71
C ARG A 3 18.59 11.98 -6.15
N GLN A 4 18.61 11.73 -4.84
CA GLN A 4 19.55 10.76 -4.28
C GLN A 4 19.11 9.35 -4.70
N PRO A 5 20.04 8.48 -5.12
CA PRO A 5 19.72 7.11 -5.50
C PRO A 5 19.58 6.22 -4.25
N ASP A 6 18.59 5.33 -4.30
CA ASP A 6 18.40 4.11 -3.52
C ASP A 6 18.44 4.19 -1.99
N GLN A 7 17.29 4.08 -1.33
CA GLN A 7 17.13 3.42 0.00
C GLN A 7 15.67 3.24 0.46
N ASN A 8 14.66 3.76 -0.24
CA ASN A 8 13.26 3.64 0.21
C ASN A 8 12.36 3.08 -0.89
N ILE A 9 12.65 1.86 -1.37
CA ILE A 9 11.70 1.09 -2.18
C ILE A 9 10.87 0.25 -1.20
N PRO A 10 9.53 0.25 -1.28
CA PRO A 10 8.73 -0.55 -0.36
C PRO A 10 8.87 -2.04 -0.69
N LEU A 11 8.95 -2.88 0.34
CA LEU A 11 9.03 -4.33 0.17
C LEU A 11 7.63 -4.93 -0.01
N ILE A 12 6.97 -4.58 -1.12
CA ILE A 12 5.67 -5.12 -1.49
C ILE A 12 5.85 -6.42 -2.26
N SER A 13 5.05 -7.43 -1.91
CA SER A 13 5.03 -8.72 -2.58
C SER A 13 4.84 -8.58 -4.10
N PRO A 14 5.81 -9.03 -4.94
CA PRO A 14 5.77 -8.80 -6.38
C PRO A 14 4.53 -9.33 -7.10
N HIS A 15 3.94 -10.42 -6.59
CA HIS A 15 2.74 -11.02 -7.18
C HIS A 15 1.49 -10.12 -7.12
N LEU A 16 1.48 -9.11 -6.24
CA LEU A 16 0.40 -8.11 -6.17
C LEU A 16 0.40 -7.19 -7.40
N LEU A 17 1.54 -7.09 -8.09
CA LEU A 17 1.81 -6.21 -9.21
C LEU A 17 2.35 -7.00 -10.42
N TRP A 18 1.91 -8.25 -10.59
CA TRP A 18 2.45 -9.19 -11.58
C TRP A 18 2.41 -8.69 -13.02
N GLU A 19 1.53 -7.73 -13.34
CA GLU A 19 1.44 -7.13 -14.67
C GLU A 19 2.44 -5.98 -14.93
N TYR A 20 3.19 -5.56 -13.92
CA TYR A 20 4.13 -4.43 -14.00
C TYR A 20 5.59 -4.89 -14.01
N ASP A 21 6.43 -4.19 -14.77
CA ASP A 21 7.89 -4.31 -14.66
C ASP A 21 8.39 -3.56 -13.42
N LEU A 22 8.66 -4.32 -12.35
CA LEU A 22 9.11 -3.76 -11.08
C LEU A 22 10.53 -3.17 -11.13
N SER A 23 11.32 -3.47 -12.16
CA SER A 23 12.66 -2.88 -12.31
C SER A 23 12.61 -1.38 -12.62
N SER A 24 11.51 -0.91 -13.22
CA SER A 24 11.28 0.48 -13.61
C SER A 24 10.05 1.10 -12.95
N PHE A 25 9.41 0.40 -12.01
CA PHE A 25 8.15 0.82 -11.39
C PHE A 25 8.32 1.97 -10.41
N ASP A 26 7.56 3.06 -10.62
CA ASP A 26 7.55 4.24 -9.76
C ASP A 26 6.42 4.11 -8.72
N PHE A 27 6.75 3.64 -7.52
CA PHE A 27 5.79 3.42 -6.43
C PHE A 27 5.08 4.72 -6.00
N ASP A 28 5.76 5.87 -6.02
CA ASP A 28 5.15 7.15 -5.67
C ASP A 28 4.06 7.56 -6.68
N LYS A 29 4.35 7.45 -7.98
CA LYS A 29 3.38 7.76 -9.04
C LYS A 29 2.25 6.74 -9.09
N SER A 30 2.55 5.49 -8.80
CA SER A 30 1.60 4.37 -8.85
C SER A 30 0.95 4.06 -7.50
N LYS A 31 1.03 4.96 -6.51
CA LYS A 31 0.55 4.73 -5.14
C LYS A 31 -0.86 4.15 -5.05
N ARG A 32 -1.77 4.59 -5.92
CA ARG A 32 -3.18 4.17 -5.88
C ARG A 32 -3.29 2.67 -6.14
N ILE A 33 -2.66 2.18 -7.20
CA ILE A 33 -2.76 0.76 -7.55
C ILE A 33 -2.06 -0.11 -6.49
N VAL A 34 -0.94 0.35 -5.94
CA VAL A 34 -0.23 -0.38 -4.88
C VAL A 34 -1.11 -0.51 -3.63
N ILE A 35 -1.70 0.60 -3.17
CA ILE A 35 -2.58 0.61 -2.00
C ILE A 35 -3.80 -0.28 -2.22
N GLU A 36 -4.46 -0.16 -3.37
CA GLU A 36 -5.64 -0.98 -3.69
C GLU A 36 -5.28 -2.48 -3.68
N ARG A 37 -4.14 -2.89 -4.24
CA ARG A 37 -3.71 -4.29 -4.28
C ARG A 37 -3.35 -4.87 -2.91
N VAL A 38 -2.68 -4.09 -2.07
CA VAL A 38 -2.37 -4.50 -0.70
C VAL A 38 -3.66 -4.67 0.11
N ILE A 39 -4.62 -3.76 -0.05
CA ILE A 39 -5.91 -3.85 0.65
C ILE A 39 -6.66 -5.13 0.25
N GLU A 40 -6.72 -5.45 -1.04
CA GLU A 40 -7.48 -6.59 -1.53
C GLU A 40 -6.81 -7.96 -1.28
N ARG A 41 -5.47 -8.02 -1.33
CA ARG A 41 -4.72 -9.28 -1.46
C ARG A 41 -3.42 -9.36 -0.66
N GLY A 42 -3.02 -8.27 0.00
CA GLY A 42 -1.73 -8.18 0.69
C GLY A 42 -1.68 -8.99 1.99
N THR A 43 -0.47 -9.41 2.36
CA THR A 43 -0.17 -9.99 3.67
C THR A 43 -0.01 -8.92 4.73
N LEU A 44 0.09 -9.32 6.01
CA LEU A 44 0.37 -8.40 7.11
C LEU A 44 1.67 -7.60 6.89
N GLU A 45 2.69 -8.22 6.30
CA GLU A 45 3.95 -7.58 5.91
C GLU A 45 3.72 -6.51 4.85
N ASP A 46 2.93 -6.80 3.80
CA ASP A 46 2.60 -5.83 2.76
C ASP A 46 1.83 -4.63 3.34
N TRP A 47 0.90 -4.88 4.25
CA TRP A 47 0.17 -3.82 4.97
C TRP A 47 1.12 -2.94 5.78
N ARG A 48 2.04 -3.53 6.55
CA ARG A 48 3.05 -2.79 7.32
C ARG A 48 3.97 -1.97 6.42
N GLU A 49 4.43 -2.54 5.31
CA GLU A 49 5.30 -1.85 4.36
C GLU A 49 4.56 -0.71 3.63
N MET A 50 3.30 -0.92 3.26
CA MET A 50 2.44 0.11 2.68
C MET A 50 2.28 1.30 3.64
N ILE A 51 2.01 1.06 4.92
CA ILE A 51 1.88 2.12 5.93
C ILE A 51 3.23 2.81 6.17
N ARG A 52 4.32 2.05 6.35
CA ARG A 52 5.68 2.60 6.52
C ARG A 52 6.07 3.52 5.38
N TYR A 53 5.72 3.15 4.15
CA TYR A 53 6.15 3.85 2.94
C TYR A 53 5.27 5.07 2.59
N TYR A 54 3.93 4.91 2.55
CA TYR A 54 3.04 5.99 2.15
C TYR A 54 2.56 6.87 3.30
N GLY A 55 2.48 6.31 4.51
CA GLY A 55 1.87 6.91 5.69
C GLY A 55 0.35 6.66 5.76
N GLU A 56 -0.16 6.51 6.99
CA GLU A 56 -1.56 6.18 7.27
C GLU A 56 -2.55 7.14 6.60
N GLU A 57 -2.32 8.45 6.70
CA GLU A 57 -3.22 9.46 6.14
C GLU A 57 -3.42 9.27 4.63
N LYS A 58 -2.33 9.02 3.88
CA LYS A 58 -2.40 8.83 2.44
C LYS A 58 -3.10 7.53 2.07
N VAL A 59 -2.91 6.48 2.87
CA VAL A 59 -3.57 5.18 2.66
C VAL A 59 -5.07 5.31 2.88
N LEU A 60 -5.50 5.88 4.01
CA LEU A 60 -6.91 6.10 4.31
C LEU A 60 -7.58 7.00 3.26
N LEU A 61 -6.94 8.10 2.87
CA LEU A 61 -7.46 8.98 1.82
C LEU A 61 -7.62 8.25 0.48
N THR A 62 -6.61 7.45 0.09
CA THR A 62 -6.64 6.69 -1.16
C THR A 62 -7.73 5.62 -1.14
N ALA A 63 -7.88 4.89 -0.02
CA ALA A 63 -8.91 3.88 0.16
C ALA A 63 -10.32 4.49 0.05
N ARG A 64 -10.60 5.57 0.79
CA ARG A 64 -11.88 6.30 0.74
C ARG A 64 -12.23 6.78 -0.66
N GLN A 65 -11.23 7.29 -1.40
CA GLN A 65 -11.40 7.82 -2.75
C GLN A 65 -11.30 6.73 -3.84
N SER A 66 -11.11 5.46 -3.49
CA SER A 66 -11.06 4.39 -4.48
C SER A 66 -12.46 4.09 -5.00
N LYS A 67 -12.56 4.01 -6.33
CA LYS A 67 -13.74 3.49 -7.03
C LYS A 67 -13.68 1.98 -7.25
N GLN A 68 -12.50 1.37 -7.03
CA GLN A 68 -12.27 -0.06 -7.25
C GLN A 68 -12.54 -0.87 -5.98
N LEU A 69 -12.14 -0.34 -4.81
CA LEU A 69 -12.39 -0.98 -3.53
C LEU A 69 -13.87 -1.02 -3.20
N SER A 70 -14.32 -2.16 -2.65
CA SER A 70 -15.67 -2.28 -2.13
C SER A 70 -15.85 -1.47 -0.84
N GLU A 71 -17.09 -1.18 -0.48
CA GLU A 71 -17.38 -0.51 0.80
C GLU A 71 -16.91 -1.33 2.01
N LYS A 72 -16.88 -2.66 1.87
CA LYS A 72 -16.33 -3.56 2.89
C LYS A 72 -14.82 -3.35 3.04
N ASP A 73 -14.08 -3.27 1.94
CA ASP A 73 -12.62 -3.09 1.98
C ASP A 73 -12.25 -1.73 2.56
N LYS A 74 -13.00 -0.68 2.21
CA LYS A 74 -12.86 0.65 2.82
C LYS A 74 -13.12 0.60 4.32
N GLY A 75 -14.27 0.05 4.73
CA GLY A 75 -14.61 -0.07 6.15
C GLY A 75 -13.61 -0.90 6.95
N PHE A 76 -13.11 -1.99 6.37
CA PHE A 76 -12.06 -2.81 6.98
C PHE A 76 -10.74 -2.05 7.11
N THR A 77 -10.31 -1.32 6.08
CA THR A 77 -9.08 -0.51 6.10
C THR A 77 -9.07 0.48 7.26
N GLU A 78 -10.18 1.20 7.44
CA GLU A 78 -10.38 2.17 8.53
C GLU A 78 -10.21 1.57 9.93
N ILE A 79 -10.68 0.33 10.13
CA ILE A 79 -10.58 -0.36 11.41
C ILE A 79 -9.20 -0.98 11.58
N PHE A 80 -8.67 -1.60 10.51
CA PHE A 80 -7.48 -2.41 10.56
C PHE A 80 -6.21 -1.59 10.80
N ILE A 81 -6.10 -0.39 10.21
CA ILE A 81 -4.94 0.50 10.40
C ILE A 81 -4.77 0.91 11.88
N HIS A 82 -5.88 1.05 12.61
CA HIS A 82 -5.84 1.38 14.03
C HIS A 82 -5.84 0.15 14.96
N SER A 83 -5.87 -1.05 14.38
CA SER A 83 -5.87 -2.30 15.14
C SER A 83 -4.48 -2.64 15.66
N THR A 84 -4.42 -3.19 16.87
CA THR A 84 -3.18 -3.78 17.40
C THR A 84 -2.70 -4.97 16.56
N LEU A 85 -3.58 -5.59 15.77
CA LEU A 85 -3.25 -6.69 14.87
C LEU A 85 -2.24 -6.30 13.81
N LEU A 86 -2.21 -5.04 13.38
CA LEU A 86 -1.24 -4.55 12.40
C LEU A 86 0.21 -4.66 12.91
N TYR A 87 0.38 -4.61 14.23
CA TYR A 87 1.67 -4.64 14.92
C TYR A 87 1.88 -5.93 15.72
N ALA A 88 0.98 -6.90 15.60
CA ALA A 88 1.15 -8.21 16.22
C ALA A 88 2.30 -8.96 15.52
N ALA A 89 3.24 -9.45 16.32
CA ALA A 89 4.42 -10.19 15.89
C ALA A 89 4.14 -11.69 15.80
#